data_AF-A0A965QAC5-F1
#
_entry.id   AF-A0A965QAC5-F1
#
_cell.length_a   1.000
_cell.length_b   1.000
_cell.length_c   1.000
_cell.angle_alpha   90.00
_cell.angle_beta   90.00
_cell.angle_gamma   90.00
#
_symmetry.space_group_name_H-M   'P 1'
#
loop_
_entity.id
_entity.type
_entity.pdbx_description
1 polymer ?
#
loop_
_entity_poly.entity_id
_entity_poly.type
_entity_poly.pdbx_seq_one_letter_code
_entity_poly.pdbx_strand_id
1 'polypeptide(L)'
;YDDATFPSYEHAYKLSNLPALLHEQGYATAYALAQEDREQVVAELPWQQVMSLTPPQIAVLKQHALCFNPFEFENSCEDKVLLPDVVRFLAEHDRAFVYQEMMWGHDLEYNKASGKGNVQYVGEYVDSLWKELGRRGLADRTLLVLTGDHGDKEEDRLRQAVNYQVPMFFYASQFSPRHVRGMYTHLDFKNLLLRELDPRRAMPAPTPFVQVVGPTNSLTRVVVDSAGGLVQFKERSGKTFVTFASAGRPPEASVHLRMYEDYRRWWEQMVPRK
;
A
#
# COMPACT_ATOMS: atom_id res chain seq x y z
N TYR A 1 -9.09 -14.61 25.34
CA TYR A 1 -8.86 -13.64 24.27
C TYR A 1 -9.13 -12.29 24.87
N ASP A 2 -8.12 -11.44 24.89
CA ASP A 2 -8.36 -10.02 25.05
C ASP A 2 -7.54 -9.35 23.96
N ASP A 3 -8.18 -9.15 22.81
CA ASP A 3 -7.63 -8.42 21.66
C ASP A 3 -7.49 -6.90 21.98
N ALA A 4 -7.66 -6.50 23.25
CA ALA A 4 -7.77 -5.12 23.70
C ALA A 4 -6.47 -4.34 23.89
N THR A 5 -5.28 -4.91 23.64
CA THR A 5 -4.01 -4.18 23.85
C THR A 5 -3.34 -3.63 22.58
N PHE A 6 -3.90 -3.88 21.41
CA PHE A 6 -3.72 -2.98 20.27
C PHE A 6 -5.05 -2.21 20.14
N PRO A 7 -5.10 -0.87 19.98
CA PRO A 7 -6.27 -0.30 19.31
C PRO A 7 -6.46 -1.13 18.05
N SER A 8 -7.61 -1.81 17.95
CA SER A 8 -7.87 -2.72 16.84
C SER A 8 -7.52 -1.98 15.55
N TYR A 9 -6.83 -2.65 14.63
CA TYR A 9 -6.46 -2.12 13.31
C TYR A 9 -7.60 -1.28 12.70
N GLU A 10 -8.84 -1.70 12.96
CA GLU A 10 -10.12 -1.03 12.74
C GLU A 10 -10.16 0.47 13.10
N HIS A 11 -9.36 0.97 14.04
CA HIS A 11 -9.34 2.36 14.50
C HIS A 11 -8.12 3.16 14.04
N ALA A 12 -7.21 2.56 13.26
CA ALA A 12 -5.99 3.24 12.79
C ALA A 12 -6.30 4.52 12.00
N TYR A 13 -7.47 4.60 11.35
CA TYR A 13 -7.93 5.78 10.63
C TYR A 13 -8.10 7.03 11.52
N LYS A 14 -8.28 6.86 12.85
CA LYS A 14 -8.42 7.97 13.81
C LYS A 14 -7.10 8.64 14.16
N LEU A 15 -5.98 8.03 13.80
CA LEU A 15 -4.65 8.60 14.01
C LEU A 15 -4.31 9.59 12.90
N SER A 16 -3.33 10.47 13.15
CA SER A 16 -2.80 11.36 12.12
C SER A 16 -2.33 10.56 10.91
N ASN A 17 -2.96 10.81 9.76
CA ASN A 17 -2.78 10.05 8.53
C ASN A 17 -2.43 10.99 7.36
N LEU A 18 -1.99 10.40 6.25
CA LEU A 18 -1.54 11.16 5.08
C LEU A 18 -2.67 12.01 4.46
N PRO A 19 -3.91 11.50 4.28
CA PRO A 19 -5.02 12.33 3.76
C PRO A 19 -5.27 13.58 4.61
N ALA A 20 -5.30 13.46 5.94
CA ALA A 20 -5.44 14.60 6.84
C ALA A 20 -4.31 15.63 6.66
N LEU A 21 -3.05 15.17 6.59
CA LEU A 21 -1.89 16.05 6.33
C LEU A 21 -2.00 16.76 4.97
N LEU A 22 -2.50 16.07 3.95
CA LEU A 22 -2.67 16.65 2.62
C LEU A 22 -3.79 17.70 2.59
N HIS A 23 -4.88 17.50 3.34
CA HIS A 23 -5.92 18.52 3.52
C HIS A 23 -5.38 19.80 4.17
N GLU A 24 -4.56 19.67 5.21
CA GLU A 24 -3.90 20.80 5.85
C GLU A 24 -3.00 21.58 4.87
N GLN A 25 -2.51 20.91 3.84
CA GLN A 25 -1.72 21.51 2.76
C GLN A 25 -2.57 21.96 1.56
N GLY A 26 -3.90 21.89 1.66
CA GLY A 26 -4.83 22.35 0.62
C GLY A 26 -4.95 21.41 -0.58
N TYR A 27 -4.64 20.12 -0.43
CA TYR A 27 -4.96 19.11 -1.44
C TYR A 27 -6.41 18.66 -1.31
N ALA A 28 -7.05 18.47 -2.46
CA ALA A 28 -8.19 17.59 -2.58
C ALA A 28 -7.75 16.13 -2.56
N THR A 29 -8.46 15.25 -1.87
CA THR A 29 -8.07 13.83 -1.76
C THR A 29 -9.19 12.88 -2.15
N ALA A 30 -8.88 11.89 -2.98
CA ALA A 30 -9.81 10.82 -3.30
C ALA A 30 -9.20 9.43 -3.04
N TYR A 31 -10.07 8.49 -2.68
CA TYR A 31 -9.81 7.07 -2.69
C TYR A 31 -10.59 6.44 -3.85
N ALA A 32 -9.94 5.66 -4.70
CA ALA A 32 -10.56 4.99 -5.82
C ALA A 32 -10.26 3.49 -5.79
N LEU A 33 -11.31 2.69 -6.01
CA LEU A 33 -11.26 1.24 -5.91
C LEU A 33 -12.40 0.66 -6.75
N ALA A 34 -12.06 -0.15 -7.76
CA ALA A 34 -13.04 -0.66 -8.71
C ALA A 34 -13.80 -1.89 -8.17
N GLN A 35 -14.33 -1.79 -6.96
CA GLN A 35 -15.11 -2.86 -6.32
C GLN A 35 -16.20 -2.29 -5.40
N GLU A 36 -17.13 -3.15 -4.99
CA GLU A 36 -18.21 -2.80 -4.06
C GLU A 36 -17.72 -2.70 -2.61
N ASP A 37 -17.08 -3.77 -2.14
CA ASP A 37 -16.62 -3.90 -0.76
C ASP A 37 -15.30 -3.16 -0.54
N ARG A 38 -15.15 -2.49 0.59
CA ARG A 38 -13.97 -1.67 0.87
C ARG A 38 -13.38 -2.07 2.20
N GLU A 39 -12.06 -2.21 2.25
CA GLU A 39 -11.36 -2.37 3.51
C GLU A 39 -11.69 -1.18 4.42
N GLN A 40 -12.36 -1.46 5.55
CA GLN A 40 -13.01 -0.44 6.38
C GLN A 40 -11.99 0.62 6.85
N VAL A 41 -10.79 0.17 7.24
CA VAL A 41 -9.74 1.06 7.74
C VAL A 41 -9.29 2.08 6.70
N VAL A 42 -9.20 1.67 5.43
CA VAL A 42 -8.81 2.56 4.33
C VAL A 42 -9.98 3.47 3.96
N ALA A 43 -11.20 2.92 3.90
CA ALA A 43 -12.40 3.68 3.53
C ALA A 43 -12.78 4.76 4.56
N GLU A 44 -12.45 4.57 5.84
CA GLU A 44 -12.74 5.50 6.94
C GLU A 44 -11.67 6.58 7.14
N LEU A 45 -10.57 6.55 6.38
CA LEU A 45 -9.66 7.70 6.30
C LEU A 45 -10.42 8.93 5.77
N PRO A 46 -9.96 10.16 6.11
CA PRO A 46 -10.68 11.39 5.76
C PRO A 46 -10.50 11.71 4.28
N TRP A 47 -11.09 10.92 3.39
CA TRP A 47 -11.17 11.21 1.96
C TRP A 47 -12.29 12.22 1.70
N GLN A 48 -12.08 13.14 0.76
CA GLN A 48 -13.17 14.03 0.32
C GLN A 48 -14.09 13.32 -0.68
N GLN A 49 -13.55 12.37 -1.44
CA GLN A 49 -14.30 11.55 -2.36
C GLN A 49 -13.84 10.10 -2.27
N VAL A 50 -14.80 9.17 -2.25
CA VAL A 50 -14.55 7.75 -2.45
C VAL A 50 -15.22 7.33 -3.75
N MET A 51 -14.42 6.84 -4.70
CA MET A 51 -14.84 6.33 -5.99
C MET A 51 -14.88 4.80 -5.90
N SER A 52 -16.07 4.25 -5.73
CA SER A 52 -16.29 2.82 -5.69
C SER A 52 -17.47 2.43 -6.58
N LEU A 53 -17.56 1.14 -6.90
CA LEU A 53 -18.65 0.64 -7.72
C LEU A 53 -19.85 0.25 -6.85
N THR A 54 -21.05 0.42 -7.40
CA THR A 54 -22.29 -0.10 -6.83
C THR A 54 -22.74 -1.35 -7.60
N PRO A 55 -23.57 -2.23 -7.01
CA PRO A 55 -24.09 -3.41 -7.71
C PRO A 55 -24.74 -3.11 -9.07
N PRO A 56 -25.57 -2.05 -9.23
CA PRO A 56 -26.12 -1.70 -10.54
C PRO A 56 -25.05 -1.30 -11.56
N GLN A 57 -24.00 -0.58 -11.14
CA GLN A 57 -22.89 -0.23 -12.02
C GLN A 57 -22.13 -1.48 -12.48
N ILE A 58 -21.83 -2.40 -11.56
CA ILE A 58 -21.15 -3.66 -11.87
C ILE A 58 -21.97 -4.48 -12.87
N ALA A 59 -23.30 -4.55 -12.72
CA ALA A 59 -24.17 -5.27 -13.64
C ALA A 59 -24.11 -4.71 -15.08
N VAL A 60 -23.95 -3.40 -15.23
CA VAL A 60 -23.78 -2.74 -16.54
C VAL A 60 -22.35 -2.94 -17.07
N LEU A 61 -21.33 -2.79 -16.22
CA LEU A 61 -19.92 -2.95 -16.57
C LEU A 61 -19.59 -4.36 -17.05
N LYS A 62 -20.22 -5.40 -16.50
CA LYS A 62 -20.07 -6.80 -16.93
C LYS A 62 -20.34 -7.03 -18.42
N GLN A 63 -21.00 -6.10 -19.11
CA GLN A 63 -21.25 -6.18 -20.55
C GLN A 63 -20.04 -5.78 -21.41
N HIS A 64 -19.04 -5.08 -20.85
CA HIS A 64 -17.96 -4.46 -21.62
C HIS A 64 -16.61 -4.34 -20.88
N ALA A 65 -16.56 -4.74 -19.61
CA ALA A 65 -15.35 -4.82 -18.80
C ALA A 65 -15.28 -6.18 -18.13
N LEU A 66 -14.07 -6.60 -17.76
CA LEU A 66 -13.87 -7.84 -17.03
C LEU A 66 -14.14 -7.60 -15.54
N CYS A 67 -15.13 -8.30 -14.99
CA CYS A 67 -15.49 -8.21 -13.59
C CYS A 67 -15.39 -9.58 -12.92
N PHE A 68 -14.72 -9.63 -11.78
CA PHE A 68 -14.40 -10.83 -11.04
C PHE A 68 -15.14 -10.86 -9.73
N ASN A 69 -15.68 -12.05 -9.45
CA ASN A 69 -16.30 -12.39 -8.19
C ASN A 69 -15.59 -13.64 -7.65
N PRO A 70 -14.29 -13.57 -7.27
CA PRO A 70 -13.55 -14.75 -6.81
C PRO A 70 -14.12 -15.28 -5.48
N PHE A 71 -14.68 -14.39 -4.66
CA PHE A 71 -15.44 -14.72 -3.46
C PHE A 71 -16.81 -14.04 -3.48
N GLU A 72 -17.78 -14.56 -2.70
CA GLU A 72 -19.14 -13.98 -2.60
C GLU A 72 -19.14 -12.51 -2.13
N PHE A 73 -18.04 -12.06 -1.51
CA PHE A 73 -17.83 -10.71 -0.94
C PHE A 73 -16.83 -9.85 -1.75
N GLU A 74 -16.41 -10.29 -2.94
CA GLU A 74 -15.48 -9.50 -3.76
C GLU A 74 -16.11 -9.23 -5.13
N ASN A 75 -17.05 -8.29 -5.19
CA ASN A 75 -17.61 -7.83 -6.48
C ASN A 75 -16.74 -6.73 -7.07
N SER A 76 -15.85 -7.08 -8.00
CA SER A 76 -14.81 -6.20 -8.51
C SER A 76 -14.75 -6.17 -10.05
N CYS A 77 -14.26 -5.08 -10.63
CA CYS A 77 -14.05 -4.92 -12.07
C CYS A 77 -12.68 -4.30 -12.34
N GLU A 78 -12.14 -4.50 -13.54
CA GLU A 78 -10.87 -3.89 -13.96
C GLU A 78 -10.76 -2.40 -13.59
N ASP A 79 -9.64 -2.00 -12.99
CA ASP A 79 -9.38 -0.64 -12.47
C ASP A 79 -9.60 0.46 -13.52
N LYS A 80 -9.43 0.12 -14.80
CA LYS A 80 -9.68 1.02 -15.93
C LYS A 80 -11.12 1.55 -15.99
N VAL A 81 -12.10 0.87 -15.40
CA VAL A 81 -13.48 1.37 -15.37
C VAL A 81 -13.62 2.67 -14.58
N LEU A 82 -12.74 2.91 -13.60
CA LEU A 82 -12.71 4.16 -12.81
C LEU A 82 -11.80 5.23 -13.41
N LEU A 83 -11.04 4.92 -14.47
CA LEU A 83 -10.09 5.86 -15.06
C LEU A 83 -10.74 7.22 -15.43
N PRO A 84 -11.95 7.29 -16.02
CA PRO A 84 -12.60 8.58 -16.29
C PRO A 84 -12.85 9.42 -15.04
N ASP A 85 -13.22 8.80 -13.93
CA ASP A 85 -13.51 9.49 -12.66
C ASP A 85 -12.22 9.97 -11.98
N VAL A 86 -11.18 9.14 -11.98
CA VAL A 86 -9.84 9.49 -11.49
C VAL A 86 -9.30 10.70 -12.26
N VAL A 87 -9.32 10.66 -13.59
CA VAL A 87 -8.81 11.74 -14.42
C VAL A 87 -9.65 13.02 -14.28
N ARG A 88 -10.97 12.88 -14.13
CA ARG A 88 -11.86 14.03 -13.86
C ARG A 88 -11.49 14.71 -12.54
N PHE A 89 -11.34 13.96 -11.46
CA PHE A 89 -10.96 14.51 -10.15
C PHE A 89 -9.61 15.24 -10.20
N LEU A 90 -8.61 14.65 -10.84
CA LEU A 90 -7.30 15.29 -11.01
C LEU A 90 -7.37 16.60 -11.81
N ALA A 91 -8.35 16.73 -12.73
CA ALA A 91 -8.53 17.92 -13.56
C ALA A 91 -9.35 19.03 -12.87
N GLU A 92 -10.24 18.68 -11.94
CA GLU A 92 -11.15 19.62 -11.26
C GLU A 92 -10.50 20.35 -10.07
N HIS A 93 -9.30 19.93 -9.65
CA HIS A 93 -8.63 20.45 -8.47
C HIS A 93 -7.20 20.91 -8.77
N ASP A 94 -6.83 22.09 -8.28
CA ASP A 94 -5.48 22.64 -8.44
C ASP A 94 -4.39 21.78 -7.77
N ARG A 95 -4.73 21.17 -6.64
CA ARG A 95 -3.89 20.22 -5.91
C ARG A 95 -4.74 19.00 -5.60
N ALA A 96 -4.43 17.87 -6.22
CA ALA A 96 -5.17 16.64 -6.04
C ALA A 96 -4.23 15.51 -5.61
N PHE A 97 -4.74 14.63 -4.75
CA PHE A 97 -4.12 13.36 -4.40
C PHE A 97 -5.16 12.25 -4.57
N VAL A 98 -4.87 11.29 -5.42
CA VAL A 98 -5.72 10.11 -5.60
C VAL A 98 -4.93 8.89 -5.15
N TYR A 99 -5.49 8.15 -4.20
CA TYR A 99 -5.05 6.81 -3.87
C TYR A 99 -5.95 5.84 -4.65
N GLN A 100 -5.40 5.15 -5.65
CA GLN A 100 -6.08 4.07 -6.36
C GLN A 100 -5.59 2.75 -5.77
N GLU A 101 -6.47 2.02 -5.09
CA GLU A 101 -6.22 0.63 -4.73
C GLU A 101 -6.55 -0.24 -5.95
N MET A 102 -5.54 -0.96 -6.42
CA MET A 102 -5.62 -1.75 -7.63
C MET A 102 -6.09 -3.17 -7.27
N MET A 103 -6.92 -3.77 -8.12
CA MET A 103 -7.30 -5.20 -8.01
C MET A 103 -6.13 -6.19 -8.14
N TRP A 104 -4.93 -5.69 -8.45
CA TRP A 104 -3.67 -6.37 -8.75
C TRP A 104 -3.29 -7.53 -7.82
N GLY A 105 -3.84 -7.62 -6.59
CA GLY A 105 -3.52 -8.66 -5.59
C GLY A 105 -4.46 -9.87 -5.52
N HIS A 106 -5.55 -9.92 -6.30
CA HIS A 106 -6.56 -11.01 -6.30
C HIS A 106 -6.57 -11.74 -7.67
N ASP A 107 -5.39 -12.08 -8.15
CA ASP A 107 -4.97 -12.05 -9.55
C ASP A 107 -5.08 -13.36 -10.34
N LEU A 108 -5.18 -14.52 -9.69
CA LEU A 108 -5.10 -15.80 -10.39
C LEU A 108 -6.25 -15.97 -11.39
N GLU A 109 -7.47 -15.61 -11.01
CA GLU A 109 -8.65 -15.66 -11.86
C GLU A 109 -8.58 -14.61 -12.97
N TYR A 110 -8.07 -13.41 -12.66
CA TYR A 110 -7.86 -12.34 -13.63
C TYR A 110 -6.88 -12.77 -14.73
N ASN A 111 -5.72 -13.26 -14.32
CA ASN A 111 -4.65 -13.66 -15.21
C ASN A 111 -5.11 -14.83 -16.10
N LYS A 112 -5.87 -15.78 -15.55
CA LYS A 112 -6.47 -16.88 -16.32
C LYS A 112 -7.48 -16.39 -17.35
N ALA A 113 -8.36 -15.47 -16.99
CA ALA A 113 -9.42 -14.99 -17.87
C ALA A 113 -8.90 -14.04 -18.96
N SER A 114 -7.96 -13.17 -18.63
CA SER A 114 -7.41 -12.15 -19.54
C SER A 114 -6.19 -12.63 -20.34
N GLY A 115 -5.50 -13.67 -19.87
CA GLY A 115 -4.20 -14.10 -20.41
C GLY A 115 -3.06 -13.12 -20.13
N LYS A 116 -3.28 -12.10 -19.30
CA LYS A 116 -2.29 -11.08 -18.94
C LYS A 116 -1.63 -11.41 -17.62
N GLY A 117 -0.37 -11.00 -17.46
CA GLY A 117 0.29 -11.04 -16.16
C GLY A 117 0.11 -9.73 -15.40
N ASN A 118 0.30 -9.79 -14.08
CA ASN A 118 0.29 -8.68 -13.14
C ASN A 118 1.03 -7.42 -13.62
N VAL A 119 2.27 -7.56 -14.10
CA VAL A 119 3.07 -6.42 -14.57
C VAL A 119 2.45 -5.79 -15.82
N GLN A 120 1.92 -6.61 -16.73
CA GLN A 120 1.26 -6.12 -17.93
C GLN A 120 -0.03 -5.37 -17.59
N TYR A 121 -0.82 -5.87 -16.65
CA TYR A 121 -2.05 -5.22 -16.20
C TYR A 121 -1.78 -3.80 -15.67
N VAL A 122 -0.85 -3.66 -14.71
CA VAL A 122 -0.48 -2.35 -14.16
C VAL A 122 0.13 -1.44 -15.22
N GLY A 123 1.02 -1.97 -16.07
CA GLY A 123 1.63 -1.20 -17.16
C GLY A 123 0.60 -0.61 -18.11
N GLU A 124 -0.37 -1.42 -18.56
CA GLU A 124 -1.44 -0.95 -19.44
C GLU A 124 -2.37 0.08 -18.77
N TYR A 125 -2.60 -0.02 -17.46
CA TYR A 125 -3.34 1.00 -16.70
C TYR A 125 -2.56 2.31 -16.64
N VAL A 126 -1.27 2.25 -16.27
CA VAL A 126 -0.39 3.43 -16.17
C VAL A 126 -0.27 4.13 -17.51
N ASP A 127 -0.10 3.39 -18.61
CA ASP A 127 -0.07 3.95 -19.97
C ASP A 127 -1.37 4.68 -20.32
N SER A 128 -2.52 4.09 -19.95
CA SER A 128 -3.84 4.70 -20.20
C SER A 128 -4.02 5.99 -19.39
N LEU A 129 -3.63 5.95 -18.11
CA LEU A 129 -3.66 7.13 -17.24
C LEU A 129 -2.75 8.24 -17.76
N TRP A 130 -1.50 7.91 -18.10
CA TRP A 130 -0.54 8.88 -18.61
C TRP A 130 -1.03 9.53 -19.91
N LYS A 131 -1.60 8.75 -20.83
CA LYS A 131 -2.19 9.27 -22.07
C LYS A 131 -3.33 10.25 -21.78
N GLU A 132 -4.26 9.91 -20.88
CA GLU A 132 -5.39 10.79 -20.55
C GLU A 132 -4.96 12.04 -19.79
N LEU A 133 -3.96 11.95 -18.91
CA LEU A 133 -3.31 13.11 -18.30
C LEU A 133 -2.66 14.02 -19.35
N GLY A 134 -1.97 13.43 -20.34
CA GLY A 134 -1.34 14.15 -21.44
C GLY A 134 -2.36 14.91 -22.30
N ARG A 135 -3.49 14.28 -22.63
CA ARG A 135 -4.60 14.92 -23.38
C ARG A 135 -5.18 16.14 -22.67
N ARG A 136 -5.04 16.21 -21.34
CA ARG A 136 -5.55 17.31 -20.51
C ARG A 136 -4.47 18.29 -20.06
N GLY A 137 -3.23 18.12 -20.52
CA GLY A 137 -2.10 18.95 -20.11
C GLY A 137 -1.71 18.79 -18.64
N LEU A 138 -2.05 17.66 -18.02
CA LEU A 138 -1.75 17.37 -16.61
C LEU A 138 -0.48 16.53 -16.42
N ALA A 139 -0.05 15.77 -17.43
CA ALA A 139 1.06 14.83 -17.31
C ALA A 139 2.34 15.43 -16.69
N ASP A 140 2.75 16.61 -17.16
CA ASP A 140 4.00 17.23 -16.71
C ASP A 140 3.97 17.74 -15.26
N ARG A 141 2.78 17.88 -14.68
CA ARG A 141 2.58 18.31 -13.28
C ARG A 141 2.09 17.19 -12.36
N THR A 142 2.04 15.95 -12.85
CA THR A 142 1.61 14.80 -12.07
C THR A 142 2.80 13.98 -11.60
N LEU A 143 2.82 13.67 -10.30
CA LEU A 143 3.67 12.63 -9.73
C LEU A 143 2.83 11.34 -9.62
N LEU A 144 3.23 10.31 -10.35
CA LEU A 144 2.71 8.96 -10.20
C LEU A 144 3.57 8.19 -9.19
N VAL A 145 2.92 7.51 -8.25
CA VAL A 145 3.58 6.63 -7.28
C VAL A 145 2.97 5.25 -7.39
N LEU A 146 3.80 4.24 -7.64
CA LEU A 146 3.39 2.84 -7.76
C LEU A 146 4.09 2.04 -6.68
N THR A 147 3.34 1.27 -5.89
CA THR A 147 3.91 0.38 -4.86
C THR A 147 3.09 -0.88 -4.72
N GLY A 148 3.74 -1.97 -4.31
CA GLY A 148 3.05 -3.14 -3.76
C GLY A 148 2.74 -2.94 -2.28
N ASP A 149 1.64 -3.51 -1.82
CA ASP A 149 1.24 -3.59 -0.40
C ASP A 149 1.92 -4.78 0.30
N HIS A 150 2.13 -5.89 -0.42
CA HIS A 150 2.88 -7.04 0.06
C HIS A 150 3.44 -7.90 -1.09
N GLY A 151 4.24 -8.91 -0.76
CA GLY A 151 4.67 -9.95 -1.70
C GLY A 151 3.71 -11.13 -1.77
N ASP A 152 4.21 -12.30 -2.15
CA ASP A 152 3.40 -13.51 -2.31
C ASP A 152 2.92 -14.09 -0.97
N LYS A 153 1.74 -14.70 -0.97
CA LYS A 153 1.10 -15.38 0.16
C LYS A 153 1.48 -16.87 0.26
N GLU A 154 2.11 -17.45 -0.76
CA GLU A 154 2.56 -18.85 -0.78
C GLU A 154 3.58 -19.15 0.34
N GLU A 155 3.40 -20.26 1.06
CA GLU A 155 4.20 -20.60 2.25
C GLU A 155 5.71 -20.64 1.98
N ASP A 156 6.12 -21.20 0.84
CA ASP A 156 7.52 -21.28 0.45
C ASP A 156 8.13 -19.92 0.15
N ARG A 157 7.31 -18.97 -0.34
CA ARG A 157 7.71 -17.59 -0.61
C ARG A 157 7.83 -16.79 0.67
N LEU A 158 6.96 -17.01 1.66
CA LEU A 158 7.04 -16.35 2.96
C LEU A 158 8.41 -16.53 3.64
N ARG A 159 9.13 -17.63 3.39
CA ARG A 159 10.46 -17.88 3.98
C ARG A 159 11.62 -17.23 3.23
N GLN A 160 11.35 -16.45 2.18
CA GLN A 160 12.37 -15.84 1.32
C GLN A 160 12.41 -14.34 1.54
N ALA A 161 13.59 -13.78 1.82
CA ALA A 161 13.75 -12.32 2.02
C ALA A 161 13.28 -11.49 0.82
N VAL A 162 13.44 -12.02 -0.39
CA VAL A 162 12.97 -11.37 -1.63
C VAL A 162 11.46 -11.16 -1.65
N ASN A 163 10.68 -12.00 -0.95
CA ASN A 163 9.23 -11.87 -0.89
C ASN A 163 8.77 -10.60 -0.18
N TYR A 164 9.64 -9.98 0.63
CA TYR A 164 9.36 -8.74 1.35
C TYR A 164 9.90 -7.51 0.61
N GLN A 165 10.50 -7.69 -0.57
CA GLN A 165 10.96 -6.60 -1.43
C GLN A 165 9.83 -6.24 -2.40
N VAL A 166 8.99 -5.30 -2.00
CA VAL A 166 7.94 -4.75 -2.86
C VAL A 166 8.48 -3.60 -3.73
N PRO A 167 8.02 -3.47 -4.98
CA PRO A 167 8.42 -2.35 -5.82
C PRO A 167 7.91 -1.03 -5.23
N MET A 168 8.68 0.05 -5.41
CA MET A 168 8.25 1.42 -5.17
C MET A 168 8.85 2.32 -6.25
N PHE A 169 7.98 2.94 -7.06
CA PHE A 169 8.38 3.81 -8.15
C PHE A 169 7.76 5.19 -7.98
N PHE A 170 8.58 6.22 -8.16
CA PHE A 170 8.13 7.60 -8.31
C PHE A 170 8.42 8.04 -9.74
N TYR A 171 7.38 8.48 -10.43
CA TYR A 171 7.48 8.91 -11.82
C TYR A 171 6.85 10.28 -12.02
N ALA A 172 7.63 11.20 -12.57
CA ALA A 172 7.18 12.51 -13.02
C ALA A 172 8.06 12.95 -14.19
N SER A 173 7.52 13.75 -15.10
CA SER A 173 8.22 14.17 -16.34
C SER A 173 9.59 14.83 -16.08
N GLN A 174 9.69 15.56 -14.97
CA GLN A 174 10.88 16.29 -14.55
C GLN A 174 11.92 15.43 -13.83
N PHE A 175 11.62 14.16 -13.54
CA PHE A 175 12.55 13.28 -12.84
C PHE A 175 13.58 12.69 -13.79
N SER A 176 14.86 12.81 -13.42
CA SER A 176 15.91 12.01 -14.02
C SER A 176 15.90 10.60 -13.43
N PRO A 177 16.06 9.54 -14.25
CA PRO A 177 16.12 8.17 -13.75
C PRO A 177 17.21 8.00 -12.69
N ARG A 178 16.83 7.47 -11.53
CA ARG A 178 17.76 7.14 -10.45
C ARG A 178 17.24 5.99 -9.61
N HIS A 179 18.15 5.25 -9.01
CA HIS A 179 17.82 4.22 -8.03
C HIS A 179 18.22 4.70 -6.64
N VAL A 180 17.27 4.76 -5.73
CA VAL A 180 17.53 5.03 -4.31
C VAL A 180 17.94 3.71 -3.66
N ARG A 181 19.18 3.63 -3.19
CA ARG A 181 19.67 2.48 -2.45
C ARG A 181 19.34 2.63 -0.97
N GLY A 182 19.12 1.51 -0.30
CA GLY A 182 18.81 1.44 1.13
C GLY A 182 17.59 0.57 1.40
N MET A 183 17.39 0.21 2.67
CA MET A 183 16.15 -0.43 3.09
C MET A 183 15.17 0.62 3.60
N TYR A 184 13.94 0.53 3.13
CA TYR A 184 12.82 1.37 3.50
C TYR A 184 11.58 0.47 3.67
N THR A 185 10.59 1.00 4.39
CA THR A 185 9.31 0.33 4.67
C THR A 185 8.14 1.20 4.24
N HIS A 186 6.92 0.66 4.30
CA HIS A 186 5.71 1.48 4.14
C HIS A 186 5.60 2.61 5.16
N LEU A 187 6.26 2.53 6.32
CA LEU A 187 6.30 3.63 7.30
C LEU A 187 7.11 4.84 6.78
N ASP A 188 8.07 4.58 5.88
CA ASP A 188 8.89 5.62 5.27
C ASP A 188 8.18 6.31 4.09
N PHE A 189 7.10 5.70 3.56
CA PHE A 189 6.35 6.17 2.39
C PHE A 189 6.04 7.66 2.45
N LYS A 190 5.45 8.13 3.56
CA LYS A 190 5.09 9.54 3.74
C LYS A 190 6.30 10.45 3.60
N ASN A 191 7.42 10.10 4.22
CA ASN A 191 8.61 10.94 4.22
C ASN A 191 9.29 10.96 2.84
N LEU A 192 9.31 9.80 2.15
CA LEU A 192 9.77 9.70 0.77
C LEU A 192 8.90 10.53 -0.18
N LEU A 193 7.57 10.39 -0.09
CA LEU A 193 6.63 11.19 -0.88
C LEU A 193 6.82 12.69 -0.66
N LEU A 194 6.86 13.13 0.60
CA LEU A 194 7.06 14.54 0.92
C LEU A 194 8.42 15.05 0.41
N ARG A 195 9.46 14.21 0.40
CA ARG A 195 10.78 14.56 -0.14
C ARG A 195 10.75 14.74 -1.66
N GLU A 196 9.98 13.94 -2.39
CA GLU A 196 9.82 14.12 -3.83
C GLU A 196 8.95 15.34 -4.17
N LEU A 197 7.99 15.69 -3.30
CA LEU A 197 7.17 16.90 -3.44
C LEU A 197 7.92 18.20 -3.06
N ASP A 198 8.84 18.15 -2.09
CA ASP A 198 9.68 19.27 -1.69
C ASP A 198 11.15 18.85 -1.55
N PRO A 199 11.99 19.13 -2.56
CA PRO A 199 13.39 18.73 -2.56
C PRO A 199 14.25 19.31 -1.43
N ARG A 200 13.76 20.32 -0.69
CA ARG A 200 14.45 20.89 0.47
C ARG A 200 14.35 20.00 1.71
N ARG A 201 13.40 19.06 1.74
CA ARG A 201 13.31 18.09 2.83
C ARG A 201 14.52 17.15 2.78
N ALA A 202 14.95 16.66 3.94
CA ALA A 202 15.99 15.65 3.99
C ALA A 202 15.44 14.31 3.46
N MET A 203 16.30 13.52 2.82
CA MET A 203 15.99 12.13 2.54
C MET A 203 15.90 11.38 3.88
N PRO A 204 14.86 10.56 4.12
CA PRO A 204 14.87 9.66 5.28
C PRO A 204 16.11 8.75 5.21
N ALA A 205 16.75 8.54 6.36
CA ALA A 205 17.90 7.65 6.43
C ALA A 205 17.44 6.20 6.24
N PRO A 206 18.15 5.39 5.43
CA PRO A 206 17.81 3.98 5.28
C PRO A 206 18.04 3.24 6.60
N THR A 207 17.22 2.23 6.86
CA THR A 207 17.36 1.39 8.05
C THR A 207 18.26 0.18 7.77
N PRO A 208 18.99 -0.33 8.77
CA PRO A 208 19.80 -1.55 8.60
C PRO A 208 18.97 -2.84 8.55
N PHE A 209 17.70 -2.77 8.95
CA PHE A 209 16.68 -3.83 8.86
C PHE A 209 15.28 -3.20 8.84
N VAL A 210 14.28 -3.97 8.46
CA VAL A 210 12.88 -3.56 8.32
C VAL A 210 11.94 -4.57 8.95
N GLN A 211 10.90 -4.10 9.62
CA GLN A 211 9.82 -4.95 10.12
C GLN A 211 8.62 -4.86 9.17
N VAL A 212 8.09 -6.01 8.78
CA VAL A 212 6.95 -6.13 7.87
C VAL A 212 5.87 -6.97 8.56
N VAL A 213 4.62 -6.55 8.41
CA VAL A 213 3.46 -7.37 8.76
C VAL A 213 3.21 -8.33 7.62
N GLY A 214 3.19 -9.65 7.88
CA GLY A 214 3.00 -10.64 6.83
C GLY A 214 1.65 -10.50 6.11
N PRO A 215 1.53 -10.99 4.86
CA PRO A 215 0.50 -10.57 3.90
C PRO A 215 -0.96 -10.94 4.23
N THR A 216 -1.28 -11.66 5.32
CA THR A 216 -2.71 -11.95 5.67
C THR A 216 -2.93 -12.59 7.03
N ASN A 217 -1.88 -13.04 7.73
CA ASN A 217 -2.04 -13.60 9.07
C ASN A 217 -1.66 -12.54 10.10
N SER A 218 -2.67 -11.98 10.77
CA SER A 218 -2.62 -10.84 11.72
C SER A 218 -1.53 -10.93 12.80
N LEU A 219 -0.95 -12.11 13.01
CA LEU A 219 0.06 -12.39 14.03
C LEU A 219 1.44 -12.75 13.48
N THR A 220 1.62 -12.89 12.16
CA THR A 220 2.96 -13.13 11.58
C THR A 220 3.63 -11.81 11.31
N ARG A 221 4.82 -11.65 11.89
CA ARG A 221 5.69 -10.50 11.71
C ARG A 221 7.02 -11.00 11.19
N VAL A 222 7.62 -10.22 10.31
CA VAL A 222 8.89 -10.57 9.70
C VAL A 222 9.84 -9.43 9.88
N VAL A 223 11.09 -9.74 10.20
CA VAL A 223 12.18 -8.77 10.09
C VAL A 223 13.13 -9.25 9.02
N VAL A 224 13.49 -8.34 8.12
CA VAL A 224 14.50 -8.54 7.08
C VAL A 224 15.64 -7.56 7.34
N ASP A 225 16.88 -8.00 7.24
CA ASP A 225 18.05 -7.12 7.33
C ASP A 225 18.71 -6.84 5.98
N SER A 226 19.64 -5.89 5.98
CA SER A 226 20.37 -5.44 4.79
C SER A 226 21.32 -6.48 4.21
N ALA A 227 21.61 -7.56 4.95
CA ALA A 227 22.38 -8.70 4.49
C ALA A 227 21.50 -9.84 3.92
N GLY A 228 20.17 -9.66 3.90
CA GLY A 228 19.21 -10.68 3.46
C GLY A 228 18.85 -11.70 4.54
N GLY A 229 19.23 -11.46 5.79
CA GLY A 229 18.76 -12.20 6.95
C GLY A 229 17.25 -12.01 7.12
N LEU A 230 16.56 -13.08 7.50
CA LEU A 230 15.11 -13.08 7.69
C LEU A 230 14.75 -13.83 8.95
N VAL A 231 13.93 -13.21 9.80
CA VAL A 231 13.33 -13.84 10.98
C VAL A 231 11.83 -13.63 10.94
N GLN A 232 11.09 -14.73 11.01
CA GLN A 232 9.64 -14.70 11.21
C GLN A 232 9.31 -14.99 12.66
N PHE A 233 8.37 -14.23 13.19
CA PHE A 233 7.84 -14.44 14.53
C PHE A 233 6.32 -14.36 14.54
N LYS A 234 5.75 -15.12 15.46
CA LYS A 234 4.33 -15.09 15.79
C LYS A 234 4.15 -14.62 17.22
N GLU A 235 3.22 -13.71 17.43
CA GLU A 235 2.80 -13.33 18.77
C GLU A 235 1.59 -14.17 19.20
N ARG A 236 1.64 -14.74 20.41
CA ARG A 236 0.51 -15.48 21.00
C ARG A 236 0.52 -15.29 22.52
N SER A 237 -0.57 -14.74 23.05
CA SER A 237 -0.77 -14.52 24.50
C SER A 237 0.36 -13.70 25.15
N GLY A 238 0.80 -12.62 24.51
CA GLY A 238 1.88 -11.75 24.99
C GLY A 238 3.27 -12.39 24.94
N LYS A 239 3.43 -13.52 24.24
CA LYS A 239 4.71 -14.19 23.99
C LYS A 239 5.04 -14.16 22.51
N THR A 240 6.32 -13.94 22.20
CA THR A 240 6.85 -13.96 20.83
C THR A 240 7.54 -15.29 20.57
N PHE A 241 7.17 -15.95 19.47
CA PHE A 241 7.73 -17.22 19.04
C PHE A 241 8.41 -17.03 17.70
N VAL A 242 9.70 -17.37 17.60
CA VAL A 242 10.38 -17.47 16.30
C VAL A 242 9.83 -18.70 15.58
N THR A 243 9.22 -18.50 14.42
CA THR A 243 8.68 -19.58 13.58
C THR A 243 9.62 -19.96 12.46
N PHE A 244 10.53 -19.05 12.08
CA PHE A 244 11.55 -19.28 11.07
C PHE A 244 12.72 -18.30 11.25
N ALA A 245 13.93 -18.75 10.97
CA ALA A 245 15.12 -17.92 10.81
C ALA A 245 15.95 -18.46 9.64
N SER A 246 16.35 -17.58 8.72
CA SER A 246 17.21 -17.99 7.61
C SER A 246 18.61 -18.37 8.12
N ALA A 247 19.31 -19.24 7.38
CA ALA A 247 20.69 -19.61 7.68
C ALA A 247 21.62 -18.41 7.40
N GLY A 248 21.75 -17.52 8.39
CA GLY A 248 22.55 -16.31 8.39
C GLY A 248 22.58 -15.78 9.82
N ARG A 249 23.45 -14.80 10.15
CA ARG A 249 23.42 -14.17 11.48
C ARG A 249 22.02 -13.57 11.66
N PRO A 250 21.13 -14.15 12.49
CA PRO A 250 19.87 -13.49 12.78
C PRO A 250 20.23 -12.13 13.39
N PRO A 251 19.52 -11.06 13.07
CA PRO A 251 19.78 -9.80 13.74
C PRO A 251 19.59 -10.05 15.25
N GLU A 252 20.46 -9.47 16.09
CA GLU A 252 20.48 -9.87 17.50
C GLU A 252 19.09 -9.74 18.12
N ALA A 253 18.62 -10.79 18.79
CA ALA A 253 17.28 -10.83 19.40
C ALA A 253 17.03 -9.65 20.36
N SER A 254 18.09 -9.12 20.97
CA SER A 254 18.10 -7.91 21.81
C SER A 254 17.69 -6.65 21.05
N VAL A 255 18.12 -6.51 19.79
CA VAL A 255 17.77 -5.39 18.91
C VAL A 255 16.30 -5.48 18.51
N HIS A 256 15.82 -6.67 18.15
CA HIS A 256 14.41 -6.89 17.80
C HIS A 256 13.44 -6.63 18.95
N LEU A 257 13.78 -7.10 20.16
CA LEU A 257 12.94 -6.88 21.36
C LEU A 257 12.90 -5.41 21.75
N ARG A 258 14.05 -4.73 21.76
CA ARG A 258 14.11 -3.30 22.08
C ARG A 258 13.31 -2.47 21.08
N MET A 259 13.27 -2.87 19.83
CA MET A 259 12.50 -2.18 18.80
C MET A 259 11.02 -2.51 18.78
N TYR A 260 10.64 -3.74 19.09
CA TYR A 260 9.25 -4.05 19.37
C TYR A 260 8.77 -3.21 20.55
N GLU A 261 9.59 -3.08 21.60
CA GLU A 261 9.29 -2.20 22.73
C GLU A 261 9.25 -0.73 22.33
N ASP A 262 10.14 -0.24 21.46
CA ASP A 262 10.16 1.15 21.01
C ASP A 262 8.99 1.47 20.07
N TYR A 263 8.64 0.55 19.15
CA TYR A 263 7.45 0.64 18.31
C TYR A 263 6.18 0.61 19.17
N ARG A 264 6.11 -0.31 20.13
CA ARG A 264 5.00 -0.41 21.08
C ARG A 264 4.90 0.85 21.93
N ARG A 265 6.01 1.39 22.44
CA ARG A 265 6.04 2.65 23.22
C ARG A 265 5.63 3.85 22.37
N TRP A 266 6.13 3.97 21.14
CA TRP A 266 5.73 5.01 20.21
C TRP A 266 4.22 4.94 19.92
N TRP A 267 3.70 3.74 19.69
CA TRP A 267 2.28 3.50 19.45
C TRP A 267 1.41 3.80 20.69
N GLU A 268 1.83 3.34 21.88
CA GLU A 268 1.17 3.64 23.16
C GLU A 268 1.15 5.13 23.52
N GLN A 269 2.09 5.92 22.98
CA GLN A 269 2.14 7.38 23.15
C GLN A 269 1.24 8.12 22.13
N MET A 270 1.02 7.53 20.96
CA MET A 270 0.25 8.13 19.86
C MET A 270 -1.25 7.84 19.93
N VAL A 271 -1.65 6.80 20.66
CA VAL A 271 -3.04 6.37 20.82
C VAL A 271 -3.51 6.79 22.21
N PRO A 272 -4.48 7.70 22.34
CA PRO A 272 -5.05 8.06 23.63
C PRO A 272 -5.58 6.81 24.33
N ARG A 273 -5.10 6.53 25.54
CA ARG A 273 -5.72 5.52 26.40
C ARG A 273 -7.13 6.02 26.72
N LYS A 274 -8.15 5.21 26.40
CA LYS A 274 -9.51 5.42 26.88
C LYS A 274 -9.55 5.33 28.40
#